data_AF-A0A7T4F248-F1
#
_entry.id   AF-A0A7T4F248-F1
#
_cell.length_a   1.000
_cell.length_b   1.000
_cell.length_c   1.000
_cell.angle_alpha   90.00
_cell.angle_beta   90.00
_cell.angle_gamma   90.00
#
_symmetry.space_group_name_H-M   'P 1'
#
loop_
_entity.id
_entity.type
_entity.pdbx_description
1 polymer ?
#
loop_
_entity_poly.entity_id
_entity_poly.type
_entity_poly.pdbx_seq_one_letter_code
_entity_poly.pdbx_strand_id
1 'polypeptide(L)'
;MRKKGFTLLELICAIAIGSILIVLINNIVKTNLSISQKTYEDEIDYKNSTNCILYIENVIRKSDKIIDFKNENNFKLLISEGKNKSTYRFEQNGKKLYVYINNLNSSSQREIKIPIGYCSDSKISYDKNDDSFTIDIDFYEKEGNSNYKTYIRRLE
;
A
#
# COMPACT_ATOMS: atom_id res chain seq x y z
N MET A 1 62.29 -21.62 -28.11
CA MET A 1 61.72 -20.86 -26.97
C MET A 1 61.23 -21.86 -25.92
N ARG A 2 61.83 -21.90 -24.72
CA ARG A 2 61.35 -22.80 -23.64
C ARG A 2 59.95 -22.32 -23.21
N LYS A 3 58.94 -23.17 -23.34
CA LYS A 3 57.62 -22.92 -22.74
C LYS A 3 57.82 -22.87 -21.23
N LYS A 4 57.64 -21.71 -20.61
CA LYS A 4 57.61 -21.57 -19.15
C LYS A 4 56.31 -22.24 -18.68
N GLY A 5 56.39 -23.53 -18.32
CA GLY A 5 55.28 -24.22 -17.68
C GLY A 5 55.10 -23.71 -16.26
N PHE A 6 53.86 -23.62 -15.81
CA PHE A 6 53.56 -23.35 -14.40
C PHE A 6 54.03 -24.52 -13.54
N THR A 7 54.57 -24.20 -12.37
CA THR A 7 54.84 -25.21 -11.35
C THR A 7 53.53 -25.71 -10.75
N LEU A 8 53.51 -26.96 -10.27
CA LEU A 8 52.33 -27.55 -9.64
C LEU A 8 51.82 -26.71 -8.45
N LEU A 9 52.75 -26.11 -7.70
CA LEU A 9 52.45 -25.24 -6.56
C LEU A 9 51.72 -23.95 -6.98
N GLU A 10 52.19 -23.29 -8.05
CA GLU A 10 51.54 -22.08 -8.58
C GLU A 10 50.11 -22.38 -9.07
N LEU A 11 49.89 -23.55 -9.68
CA LEU A 11 48.57 -23.97 -10.13
C LEU A 11 47.61 -24.18 -8.95
N ILE A 12 48.06 -24.87 -7.89
CA ILE A 12 47.25 -25.11 -6.69
C ILE A 12 46.91 -23.77 -6.01
N CYS A 13 47.88 -22.87 -5.88
CA CYS A 13 47.65 -21.53 -5.30
C CYS A 13 46.65 -20.72 -6.12
N ALA A 14 46.76 -20.73 -7.45
CA ALA A 14 45.83 -20.02 -8.32
C ALA A 14 44.39 -20.56 -8.21
N ILE A 15 44.22 -21.88 -8.12
CA ILE A 15 42.91 -22.50 -7.93
C ILE A 15 42.34 -22.14 -6.55
N ALA A 16 43.14 -22.22 -5.49
CA ALA A 16 42.71 -21.89 -4.14
C ALA A 16 42.22 -20.42 -4.04
N ILE A 17 42.96 -19.48 -4.61
CA ILE A 17 42.56 -18.06 -4.67
C ILE A 17 41.27 -17.90 -5.50
N GLY A 18 41.21 -18.56 -6.67
CA GLY A 18 40.02 -18.54 -7.52
C GLY A 18 38.76 -19.05 -6.81
N SER A 19 38.87 -20.15 -6.05
CA SER A 19 37.76 -20.71 -5.28
C SER A 19 37.26 -19.75 -4.20
N ILE A 20 38.17 -19.09 -3.46
CA ILE A 20 37.79 -18.09 -2.45
C ILE A 20 37.07 -16.90 -3.11
N LEU A 21 37.59 -16.40 -4.24
CA LEU A 21 36.97 -15.30 -4.97
C LEU A 21 35.56 -15.65 -5.46
N ILE A 22 35.36 -16.86 -5.99
CA ILE A 22 34.04 -17.31 -6.44
C ILE A 22 33.04 -17.33 -5.28
N VAL A 23 33.45 -17.82 -4.10
CA VAL A 23 32.58 -17.84 -2.91
C VAL A 23 32.21 -16.43 -2.47
N LEU A 24 33.19 -15.51 -2.42
CA LEU A 24 32.96 -14.12 -2.04
C LEU A 24 32.01 -13.42 -3.02
N ILE A 25 32.25 -13.56 -4.33
CA ILE A 25 31.39 -12.98 -5.37
C ILE A 25 29.97 -13.53 -5.25
N ASN A 26 29.80 -14.84 -5.07
CA ASN A 26 28.49 -15.46 -4.93
C ASN A 26 27.74 -14.90 -3.71
N ASN A 27 28.42 -14.72 -2.57
CA ASN A 27 27.80 -14.14 -1.38
C ASN A 27 27.38 -12.68 -1.59
N ILE A 28 28.22 -11.88 -2.26
CA ILE A 28 27.90 -10.49 -2.60
C ILE A 28 26.68 -10.44 -3.53
N VAL A 29 26.65 -11.26 -4.59
CA VAL A 29 25.54 -11.29 -5.54
C VAL A 29 24.25 -11.71 -4.86
N LYS A 30 24.26 -12.79 -4.07
CA LYS A 30 23.07 -13.26 -3.33
C LYS A 30 22.54 -12.20 -2.37
N THR A 31 23.42 -11.56 -1.62
CA THR A 31 23.04 -10.52 -0.66
C THR A 31 22.39 -9.34 -1.37
N ASN A 32 23.00 -8.86 -2.46
CA ASN A 32 22.44 -7.74 -3.23
C ASN A 32 21.11 -8.10 -3.89
N LEU A 33 20.95 -9.31 -4.42
CA LEU A 33 19.66 -9.75 -4.97
C LEU A 33 18.59 -9.82 -3.88
N SER A 34 18.91 -10.34 -2.70
CA SER A 34 17.98 -10.39 -1.57
C SER A 34 17.58 -9.00 -1.10
N ILE A 35 18.54 -8.07 -1.00
CA ILE A 35 18.26 -6.67 -0.64
C ILE A 35 17.37 -6.03 -1.71
N SER A 36 17.69 -6.23 -2.99
CA SER A 36 16.91 -5.66 -4.09
C SER A 36 15.47 -6.19 -4.11
N GLN A 37 15.26 -7.48 -3.85
CA GLN A 37 13.93 -8.07 -3.75
C GLN A 37 13.16 -7.49 -2.57
N LYS A 38 13.82 -7.36 -1.41
CA LYS A 38 13.22 -6.75 -0.23
C LYS A 38 12.82 -5.29 -0.49
N THR A 39 13.72 -4.48 -1.02
CA THR A 39 13.41 -3.07 -1.35
C THR A 39 12.23 -2.95 -2.32
N TYR A 40 12.13 -3.84 -3.30
CA TYR A 40 11.01 -3.86 -4.23
C TYR A 40 9.67 -4.17 -3.52
N GLU A 41 9.66 -5.13 -2.60
CA GLU A 41 8.49 -5.49 -1.82
C GLU A 41 8.09 -4.35 -0.86
N ASP A 42 9.04 -3.77 -0.14
CA ASP A 42 8.84 -2.63 0.74
C ASP A 42 8.25 -1.42 -0.04
N GLU A 43 8.72 -1.18 -1.27
CA GLU A 43 8.20 -0.09 -2.12
C GLU A 43 6.75 -0.33 -2.55
N ILE A 44 6.38 -1.58 -2.85
CA ILE A 44 4.99 -1.93 -3.18
C ILE A 44 4.09 -1.73 -1.96
N ASP A 45 4.50 -2.20 -0.80
CA ASP A 45 3.75 -2.09 0.45
C ASP A 45 3.55 -0.61 0.83
N TYR A 46 4.60 0.20 0.74
CA TYR A 46 4.55 1.66 0.94
C TYR A 46 3.61 2.36 -0.05
N LYS A 47 3.64 2.00 -1.34
CA LYS A 47 2.74 2.57 -2.35
C LYS A 47 1.30 2.18 -2.10
N ASN A 48 1.05 0.94 -1.68
CA ASN A 48 -0.29 0.46 -1.35
C ASN A 48 -0.88 1.23 -0.16
N SER A 49 -0.14 1.35 0.95
CA SER A 49 -0.60 2.09 2.13
C SER A 49 -0.82 3.57 1.82
N THR A 50 0.17 4.22 1.20
CA THR A 50 0.11 5.65 0.89
C THR A 50 -1.05 5.98 -0.06
N ASN A 51 -1.21 5.24 -1.16
CA ASN A 51 -2.30 5.50 -2.11
C ASN A 51 -3.68 5.26 -1.47
N CYS A 52 -3.80 4.20 -0.66
CA CYS A 52 -5.05 3.88 0.03
C CYS A 52 -5.46 5.02 0.97
N ILE A 53 -4.54 5.46 1.83
CA ILE A 53 -4.77 6.55 2.77
C ILE A 53 -5.08 7.85 2.05
N LEU A 54 -4.24 8.26 1.10
CA LEU A 54 -4.45 9.51 0.35
C LEU A 54 -5.78 9.51 -0.38
N TYR A 55 -6.22 8.36 -0.91
CA TYR A 55 -7.52 8.26 -1.54
C TYR A 55 -8.65 8.52 -0.54
N ILE A 56 -8.63 7.87 0.63
CA ILE A 56 -9.63 8.05 1.69
C ILE A 56 -9.65 9.50 2.17
N GLU A 57 -8.48 10.07 2.47
CA GLU A 57 -8.38 11.47 2.92
C GLU A 57 -8.93 12.43 1.87
N ASN A 58 -8.58 12.23 0.59
CA ASN A 58 -9.07 13.09 -0.49
C ASN A 58 -10.60 13.02 -0.63
N VAL A 59 -11.18 11.83 -0.54
CA VAL A 59 -12.65 11.66 -0.61
C VAL A 59 -13.33 12.33 0.58
N ILE A 60 -12.79 12.18 1.79
CA ILE A 60 -13.34 12.83 3.00
C ILE A 60 -13.23 14.36 2.90
N ARG A 61 -12.05 14.89 2.55
CA ARG A 61 -11.83 16.33 2.44
C ARG A 61 -12.64 16.99 1.31
N LYS A 62 -12.90 16.27 0.23
CA LYS A 62 -13.76 16.72 -0.88
C LYS A 62 -15.26 16.50 -0.63
N SER A 63 -15.62 15.75 0.41
CA SER A 63 -17.03 15.52 0.72
C SER A 63 -17.71 16.82 1.10
N ASP A 64 -18.85 17.10 0.49
CA ASP A 64 -19.67 18.25 0.86
C ASP A 64 -20.44 17.93 2.14
N LYS A 65 -21.03 16.73 2.18
CA LYS A 65 -21.95 16.30 3.25
C LYS A 65 -21.89 14.79 3.42
N ILE A 66 -22.32 14.35 4.59
CA ILE A 66 -22.56 12.94 4.86
C ILE A 66 -24.04 12.68 4.67
N ILE A 67 -24.35 11.65 3.88
CA ILE A 67 -25.71 11.20 3.62
C ILE A 67 -25.82 9.73 4.04
N ASP A 68 -27.00 9.32 4.52
CA ASP A 68 -27.26 7.93 4.94
C ASP A 68 -26.33 7.45 6.08
N PHE A 69 -26.23 8.25 7.15
CA PHE A 69 -25.55 7.86 8.39
C PHE A 69 -26.44 6.88 9.17
N LYS A 70 -26.08 5.60 9.16
CA LYS A 70 -26.75 4.57 9.95
C LYS A 70 -26.04 4.35 11.28
N ASN A 71 -24.71 4.33 11.26
CA ASN A 71 -23.86 4.23 12.43
C ASN A 71 -22.48 4.86 12.14
N GLU A 72 -21.63 4.96 13.16
CA GLU A 72 -20.29 5.57 13.08
C GLU A 72 -19.43 4.98 11.94
N ASN A 73 -19.59 3.69 11.62
CA ASN A 73 -18.79 2.98 10.62
C ASN A 73 -19.51 2.80 9.27
N ASN A 74 -20.76 3.26 9.14
CA ASN A 74 -21.62 3.03 7.99
C ASN A 74 -22.35 4.33 7.65
N PHE A 75 -21.65 5.10 6.81
CA PHE A 75 -22.09 6.37 6.29
C PHE A 75 -21.70 6.47 4.82
N LYS A 76 -22.38 7.33 4.07
CA LYS A 76 -21.98 7.68 2.70
C LYS A 76 -21.57 9.14 2.64
N LEU A 77 -20.52 9.42 1.88
CA LEU A 77 -20.03 10.76 1.62
C LEU A 77 -20.58 11.25 0.29
N LEU A 78 -21.25 12.40 0.29
CA LEU A 78 -21.71 13.07 -0.93
C LEU A 78 -20.62 14.01 -1.42
N ILE A 79 -20.22 13.85 -2.68
CA ILE A 79 -19.35 14.78 -3.40
C ILE A 79 -20.12 15.33 -4.60
N SER A 80 -20.21 16.64 -4.69
CA SER A 80 -20.85 17.37 -5.78
C SER A 80 -19.81 18.07 -6.64
N GLU A 81 -19.62 17.60 -7.87
CA GLU A 81 -18.76 18.25 -8.86
C GLU A 81 -19.63 18.93 -9.91
N GLY A 82 -19.95 20.20 -9.67
CA GLY A 82 -20.86 20.99 -10.51
C GLY A 82 -22.26 20.42 -10.52
N LYS A 83 -22.71 19.90 -11.67
CA LYS A 83 -24.03 19.26 -11.80
C LYS A 83 -24.04 17.80 -11.36
N ASN A 84 -22.88 17.15 -11.27
CA ASN A 84 -22.77 15.73 -10.96
C ASN A 84 -22.71 15.51 -9.46
N LYS A 85 -23.46 14.55 -8.95
CA LYS A 85 -23.45 14.15 -7.53
C LYS A 85 -23.13 12.67 -7.42
N SER A 86 -22.14 12.34 -6.60
CA SER A 86 -21.75 10.95 -6.35
C SER A 86 -21.64 10.67 -4.87
N THR A 87 -21.96 9.43 -4.48
CA THR A 87 -21.87 8.97 -3.10
C THR A 87 -20.75 7.96 -2.97
N TYR A 88 -19.94 8.09 -1.92
CA TYR A 88 -18.79 7.24 -1.64
C TYR A 88 -18.97 6.54 -0.31
N ARG A 89 -18.71 5.24 -0.26
CA ARG A 89 -18.71 4.44 0.97
C ARG A 89 -17.48 3.55 0.99
N PHE A 90 -16.85 3.42 2.15
CA PHE A 90 -15.73 2.51 2.34
C PHE A 90 -16.19 1.24 3.02
N GLU A 91 -15.67 0.10 2.56
CA GLU A 91 -15.93 -1.19 3.19
C GLU A 91 -14.81 -2.17 2.85
N GLN A 92 -14.31 -2.85 3.88
CA GLN A 92 -13.36 -3.93 3.73
C GLN A 92 -14.09 -5.24 3.45
N ASN A 93 -13.58 -5.98 2.47
CA ASN A 93 -14.04 -7.32 2.17
C ASN A 93 -12.82 -8.25 2.04
N GLY A 94 -12.64 -9.11 3.05
CA GLY A 94 -11.44 -9.92 3.19
C GLY A 94 -10.20 -9.05 3.36
N LYS A 95 -9.18 -9.27 2.53
CA LYS A 95 -7.88 -8.57 2.60
C LYS A 95 -7.81 -7.24 1.83
N LYS A 96 -8.96 -6.76 1.31
CA LYS A 96 -9.02 -5.60 0.42
C LYS A 96 -10.01 -4.59 0.96
N LEU A 97 -9.57 -3.35 1.02
CA LEU A 97 -10.45 -2.20 1.24
C LEU A 97 -10.99 -1.72 -0.10
N TYR A 98 -12.31 -1.54 -0.15
CA TYR A 98 -13.00 -1.06 -1.33
C TYR A 98 -13.66 0.29 -1.07
N VAL A 99 -13.72 1.08 -2.14
CA VAL A 99 -14.66 2.20 -2.24
C VAL A 99 -15.82 1.78 -3.14
N TYR A 100 -17.03 2.09 -2.70
CA TYR A 100 -18.26 1.93 -3.44
C TYR A 100 -18.73 3.33 -3.87
N ILE A 101 -18.84 3.53 -5.17
CA ILE A 101 -19.20 4.82 -5.78
C ILE A 101 -20.55 4.67 -6.47
N ASN A 102 -21.49 5.52 -6.14
CA ASN A 102 -22.78 5.60 -6.82
C ASN A 102 -22.95 6.99 -7.44
N ASN A 103 -23.26 7.07 -8.74
CA ASN A 103 -23.55 8.33 -9.39
C ASN A 103 -25.06 8.60 -9.37
N LEU A 104 -25.47 9.61 -8.63
CA LEU A 104 -26.88 9.95 -8.42
C LEU A 104 -27.57 10.52 -9.68
N ASN A 105 -26.78 10.97 -10.66
CA ASN A 105 -27.29 11.48 -11.93
C ASN A 105 -27.45 10.38 -12.99
N SER A 106 -26.96 9.16 -12.72
CA SER A 106 -27.10 8.03 -13.63
C SER A 106 -28.45 7.33 -13.42
N SER A 107 -29.06 6.87 -14.50
CA SER A 107 -30.25 5.99 -14.45
C SER A 107 -29.95 4.59 -13.91
N SER A 108 -28.67 4.22 -13.83
CA SER A 108 -28.20 2.96 -13.24
C SER A 108 -27.98 3.14 -11.74
N GLN A 109 -28.75 2.43 -10.91
CA GLN A 109 -28.57 2.39 -9.45
C GLN A 109 -27.38 1.52 -8.99
N ARG A 110 -26.49 1.14 -9.91
CA ARG A 110 -25.44 0.16 -9.63
C ARG A 110 -24.22 0.84 -9.01
N GLU A 111 -23.89 0.47 -7.78
CA GLU A 111 -22.65 0.91 -7.14
C GLU A 111 -21.43 0.28 -7.84
N ILE A 112 -20.46 1.12 -8.21
CA ILE A 112 -19.18 0.70 -8.74
C ILE A 112 -18.27 0.40 -7.55
N LYS A 113 -17.75 -0.83 -7.50
CA LYS A 113 -16.82 -1.30 -6.47
C LYS A 113 -15.39 -1.22 -6.98
N ILE A 114 -14.54 -0.41 -6.34
CA ILE A 114 -13.13 -0.23 -6.72
C ILE A 114 -12.23 -0.59 -5.53
N PRO A 115 -11.25 -1.50 -5.69
CA PRO A 115 -10.27 -1.78 -4.65
C PRO A 115 -9.33 -0.59 -4.51
N ILE A 116 -9.13 -0.10 -3.29
CA ILE A 116 -8.27 1.06 -3.01
C ILE A 116 -7.02 0.71 -2.20
N GLY A 117 -6.99 -0.46 -1.57
CA GLY A 117 -5.81 -0.94 -0.86
C GLY A 117 -5.96 -2.36 -0.35
N TYR A 118 -4.83 -2.97 0.00
CA TYR A 118 -4.75 -4.26 0.68
C TYR A 118 -4.44 -4.03 2.16
N CYS A 119 -5.35 -4.42 3.06
CA CYS A 119 -5.21 -4.22 4.50
C CYS A 119 -5.74 -5.42 5.26
N SER A 120 -5.23 -5.60 6.48
CA SER A 120 -5.62 -6.64 7.42
C SER A 120 -6.88 -6.26 8.17
N ASP A 121 -6.94 -5.03 8.67
CA ASP A 121 -8.12 -4.44 9.29
C ASP A 121 -8.24 -2.97 8.89
N SER A 122 -9.46 -2.46 8.90
CA SER A 122 -9.73 -1.06 8.62
C SER A 122 -10.97 -0.61 9.37
N LYS A 123 -10.81 0.52 10.05
CA LYS A 123 -11.87 1.20 10.77
C LYS A 123 -11.89 2.65 10.34
N ILE A 124 -12.91 3.01 9.58
CA ILE A 124 -13.17 4.38 9.17
C ILE A 124 -14.48 4.78 9.82
N SER A 125 -14.40 5.75 10.72
CA SER A 125 -15.51 6.17 11.57
C SER A 125 -15.74 7.67 11.48
N TYR A 126 -17.00 8.07 11.61
CA TYR A 126 -17.42 9.47 11.65
C TYR A 126 -18.13 9.79 12.97
N ASP A 127 -17.67 10.83 13.67
CA ASP A 127 -18.30 11.41 14.83
C ASP A 127 -19.09 12.67 14.42
N LYS A 128 -20.41 12.59 14.59
CA LYS A 128 -21.34 13.69 14.27
C LYS A 128 -21.22 14.86 15.24
N ASN A 129 -20.78 14.65 16.47
CA ASN A 129 -20.72 15.70 17.48
C ASN A 129 -19.57 16.68 17.24
N ASP A 130 -18.41 16.17 16.80
CA ASP A 130 -17.23 17.00 16.48
C ASP A 130 -17.05 17.25 14.97
N ASP A 131 -17.99 16.78 14.15
CA ASP A 131 -17.92 16.74 12.68
C ASP A 131 -16.55 16.26 12.17
N SER A 132 -16.16 15.09 12.65
CA SER A 132 -14.80 14.57 12.48
C SER A 132 -14.75 13.10 12.09
N PHE A 133 -13.66 12.72 11.45
CA PHE A 133 -13.40 11.37 10.98
C PHE A 133 -12.18 10.82 11.67
N THR A 134 -12.28 9.57 12.12
CA THR A 134 -11.13 8.78 12.56
C THR A 134 -10.93 7.64 11.58
N ILE A 135 -9.73 7.56 11.01
CA ILE A 135 -9.30 6.49 10.11
C ILE A 135 -8.19 5.73 10.83
N ASP A 136 -8.36 4.42 10.98
CA ASP A 136 -7.41 3.51 11.61
C ASP A 136 -7.31 2.26 10.71
N ILE A 137 -6.16 2.04 10.10
CA ILE A 137 -5.96 0.96 9.11
C ILE A 137 -4.67 0.23 9.39
N ASP A 138 -4.75 -1.09 9.52
CA ASP A 138 -3.62 -2.00 9.65
C ASP A 138 -3.31 -2.62 8.29
N PHE A 139 -2.20 -2.24 7.67
CA PHE A 139 -1.80 -2.78 6.37
C PHE A 139 -1.10 -4.13 6.51
N TYR A 140 -1.21 -4.94 5.44
CA TYR A 140 -0.36 -6.12 5.31
C TYR A 140 0.99 -5.66 4.79
N GLU A 141 2.03 -5.83 5.59
CA GLU A 141 3.42 -5.67 5.16
C GLU A 141 4.18 -6.97 5.41
N LYS A 142 5.14 -7.28 4.54
CA LYS A 142 5.91 -8.53 4.67
C LYS A 142 6.80 -8.55 5.91
N GLU A 143 7.28 -7.40 6.35
CA GLU A 143 8.04 -7.23 7.58
C GLU A 143 7.37 -6.22 8.52
N GLY A 144 6.59 -6.74 9.47
CA GLY A 144 5.92 -5.94 10.49
C GLY A 144 4.46 -5.62 10.15
N ASN A 145 3.83 -4.87 11.05
CA ASN A 145 2.50 -4.32 10.83
C ASN A 145 2.64 -2.80 10.80
N SER A 146 2.27 -2.15 9.70
CA SER A 146 2.09 -0.71 9.69
C SER A 146 0.63 -0.40 10.05
N ASN A 147 0.47 0.36 11.13
CA ASN A 147 -0.79 0.96 11.50
C ASN A 147 -0.75 2.43 11.06
N TYR A 148 -1.76 2.84 10.31
CA TYR A 148 -2.01 4.23 10.01
C TYR A 148 -3.24 4.72 10.76
N LYS A 149 -3.04 5.75 11.58
CA LYS A 149 -4.11 6.40 12.33
C LYS A 149 -4.10 7.89 12.06
N THR A 150 -5.22 8.41 11.59
CA THR A 150 -5.40 9.85 11.34
C THR A 150 -6.76 10.33 11.82
N TYR A 151 -6.80 11.63 12.09
CA TYR A 151 -7.97 12.35 12.52
C TYR A 151 -8.20 13.53 11.58
N ILE A 152 -9.39 13.62 10.99
CA ILE A 152 -9.76 14.69 10.08
C ILE A 152 -11.00 15.38 10.64
N ARG A 153 -10.83 16.60 11.13
CA ARG A 153 -11.95 17.48 11.48
C ARG A 153 -12.31 18.35 10.29
N ARG A 154 -13.60 18.47 9.96
CA ARG A 154 -14.05 19.46 8.99
C ARG A 154 -14.06 20.83 9.66
N LEU A 155 -13.36 21.79 9.08
CA LEU A 155 -13.41 23.19 9.50
C LEU A 155 -14.50 23.87 8.67
N GLU A 156 -15.46 24.51 9.36
CA GLU A 156 -16.53 25.32 8.76
C GLU A 156 -15.99 26.52 7.97
#